data_AF-A0A968WQN5-F1
#
_entry.id   AF-A0A968WQN5-F1
#
_cell.length_a   1.000
_cell.length_b   1.000
_cell.length_c   1.000
_cell.angle_alpha   90.00
_cell.angle_beta   90.00
_cell.angle_gamma   90.00
#
_symmetry.space_group_name_H-M   'P 1'
#
loop_
_entity.id
_entity.type
_entity.pdbx_description
1 polymer ?
#
loop_
_entity_poly.entity_id
_entity_poly.type
_entity_poly.pdbx_seq_one_letter_code
_entity_poly.pdbx_strand_id
1 'polypeptide(L)'
;SRTTRRWITCAAPGPGRRAIDGEDGALILAHLSDGIDWDERFAAFEAVKLVRAALGELSPRYRDVLVLRFLEDKDYDEISDILELPPGTVATLIRRGAEKLRTALAAPARQWMRGES
;
A
#
# COMPACT_ATOMS: atom_id res chain seq x y z
N SER A 1 -51.57 32.09 -2.13
CA SER A 1 -51.86 30.84 -1.39
C SER A 1 -51.77 29.64 -2.33
N ARG A 2 -50.62 28.95 -2.32
CA ARG A 2 -50.40 27.63 -2.91
C ARG A 2 -49.17 27.05 -2.21
N THR A 3 -49.41 26.43 -1.06
CA THR A 3 -48.39 25.78 -0.23
C THR A 3 -48.00 24.47 -0.89
N THR A 4 -46.83 24.45 -1.52
CA THR A 4 -46.30 23.30 -2.25
C THR A 4 -45.88 22.21 -1.26
N ARG A 5 -46.73 21.19 -1.10
CA ARG A 5 -46.35 19.88 -0.57
C ARG A 5 -45.50 19.16 -1.62
N ARG A 6 -44.18 19.01 -1.40
CA ARG A 6 -43.36 18.00 -2.11
C ARG A 6 -42.02 17.79 -1.40
N TRP A 7 -42.00 16.93 -0.39
CA TRP A 7 -40.76 16.44 0.24
C TRP A 7 -40.77 14.92 0.35
N ILE A 8 -40.98 14.21 -0.76
CA ILE A 8 -40.63 12.79 -0.87
C ILE A 8 -40.25 12.51 -2.32
N THR A 9 -39.00 12.74 -2.67
CA THR A 9 -38.34 12.03 -3.77
C THR A 9 -36.94 11.69 -3.28
N CYS A 10 -36.71 10.39 -3.08
CA CYS A 10 -35.39 9.78 -2.99
C CYS A 10 -34.42 10.47 -3.95
N ALA A 11 -33.40 11.11 -3.39
CA ALA A 11 -32.23 11.46 -4.18
C ALA A 11 -31.63 10.16 -4.72
N ALA A 12 -31.61 10.02 -6.05
CA ALA A 12 -30.95 8.91 -6.72
C ALA A 12 -29.46 8.88 -6.31
N PRO A 13 -28.85 7.70 -6.11
CA PRO A 13 -27.43 7.61 -5.85
C PRO A 13 -26.63 8.12 -7.07
N GLY A 14 -25.66 9.01 -6.82
CA GLY A 14 -24.79 9.58 -7.84
C GLY A 14 -23.93 8.55 -8.57
N PRO A 15 -23.32 8.91 -9.71
CA PRO A 15 -22.57 7.99 -10.55
C PRO A 15 -21.32 7.50 -9.79
N GLY A 16 -21.25 6.20 -9.52
CA GLY A 16 -20.08 5.55 -8.92
C GLY A 16 -20.37 4.61 -7.73
N ARG A 17 -21.56 4.67 -7.12
CA ARG A 17 -21.97 3.68 -6.12
C ARG A 17 -22.84 2.61 -6.79
N ARG A 18 -22.22 1.48 -7.17
CA ARG A 18 -22.94 0.27 -7.58
C ARG A 18 -23.67 -0.27 -6.35
N ALA A 19 -24.98 -0.48 -6.45
CA ALA A 19 -25.72 -1.21 -5.42
C ALA A 19 -25.12 -2.61 -5.33
N ILE A 20 -24.81 -3.05 -4.11
CA ILE A 20 -24.47 -4.45 -3.86
C ILE A 20 -25.80 -5.22 -3.87
N ASP A 21 -25.94 -6.14 -4.80
CA ASP A 21 -27.14 -6.97 -4.92
C ASP A 21 -27.15 -7.99 -3.77
N GLY A 22 -28.33 -8.49 -3.38
CA GLY A 22 -28.50 -9.34 -2.18
C GLY A 22 -27.68 -10.65 -2.17
N GLU A 23 -27.22 -11.09 -3.34
CA GLU A 23 -26.42 -12.30 -3.54
C GLU A 23 -24.92 -12.03 -3.36
N ASP A 24 -24.45 -10.83 -3.76
CA ASP A 24 -23.10 -10.31 -3.48
C ASP A 24 -22.93 -10.00 -1.98
N GLY A 25 -24.01 -9.56 -1.34
CA GLY A 25 -24.07 -9.35 0.10
C GLY A 25 -23.75 -10.63 0.88
N ALA A 26 -24.23 -11.80 0.43
CA ALA A 26 -23.95 -13.09 1.07
C ALA A 26 -22.49 -13.53 0.86
N LEU A 27 -21.88 -13.20 -0.28
CA LEU A 27 -20.49 -13.47 -0.57
C LEU A 27 -19.55 -12.60 0.28
N ILE A 28 -19.90 -11.33 0.48
CA ILE A 28 -19.23 -10.43 1.42
C ILE A 28 -19.44 -10.92 2.86
N LEU A 29 -20.66 -11.30 3.25
CA LEU A 29 -20.95 -11.78 4.61
C LEU A 29 -20.25 -13.09 4.94
N ALA A 30 -20.15 -14.02 3.98
CA ALA A 30 -19.41 -15.26 4.12
C ALA A 30 -17.91 -14.99 4.33
N HIS A 31 -17.33 -14.06 3.56
CA HIS A 31 -15.94 -13.64 3.73
C HIS A 31 -15.71 -12.94 5.09
N LEU A 32 -16.67 -12.15 5.55
CA LEU A 32 -16.65 -11.53 6.88
C LEU A 32 -16.79 -12.55 8.03
N SER A 33 -17.39 -13.72 7.78
CA SER A 33 -17.71 -14.73 8.80
C SER A 33 -16.58 -15.71 9.14
N ASP A 34 -15.49 -15.72 8.37
CA ASP A 34 -14.36 -16.68 8.52
C ASP A 34 -13.44 -16.39 9.73
N GLY A 35 -13.85 -15.56 10.69
CA GLY A 35 -13.01 -15.19 11.85
C GLY A 35 -11.77 -14.39 11.47
N ILE A 36 -11.77 -13.82 10.27
CA ILE A 36 -10.71 -12.99 9.74
C ILE A 36 -10.79 -11.61 10.38
N ASP A 37 -9.73 -11.19 11.08
CA ASP A 37 -9.58 -9.80 11.49
C ASP A 37 -9.31 -8.94 10.24
N TRP A 38 -10.38 -8.32 9.75
CA TRP A 38 -10.35 -7.45 8.59
C TRP A 38 -9.57 -6.17 8.84
N ASP A 39 -9.54 -5.67 10.07
CA ASP A 39 -8.78 -4.48 10.43
C ASP A 39 -7.28 -4.80 10.37
N GLU A 40 -6.85 -5.93 10.91
CA GLU A 40 -5.46 -6.40 10.82
C GLU A 40 -5.04 -6.65 9.37
N ARG A 41 -5.85 -7.38 8.59
CA ARG A 41 -5.55 -7.64 7.18
C ARG A 41 -5.49 -6.36 6.35
N PHE A 42 -6.42 -5.45 6.57
CA PHE A 42 -6.43 -4.17 5.86
C PHE A 42 -5.23 -3.30 6.23
N ALA A 43 -4.88 -3.24 7.53
CA ALA A 43 -3.70 -2.53 8.00
C ALA A 43 -2.41 -3.10 7.39
N ALA A 44 -2.28 -4.44 7.33
CA ALA A 44 -1.15 -5.10 6.68
C ALA A 44 -1.09 -4.77 5.18
N PHE A 45 -2.23 -4.76 4.49
CA PHE A 45 -2.30 -4.42 3.06
C PHE A 45 -1.88 -2.97 2.79
N GLU A 46 -2.37 -2.01 3.59
CA GLU A 46 -1.96 -0.61 3.48
C GLU A 46 -0.48 -0.41 3.81
N ALA A 47 0.06 -1.12 4.81
CA ALA A 47 1.49 -1.10 5.11
C ALA A 47 2.33 -1.60 3.92
N VAL A 48 1.93 -2.70 3.27
CA VAL A 48 2.62 -3.23 2.09
C VAL A 48 2.61 -2.22 0.94
N LYS A 49 1.48 -1.54 0.70
CA LYS A 49 1.40 -0.48 -0.33
C LYS A 49 2.37 0.67 -0.04
N LEU A 50 2.42 1.14 1.21
CA LEU A 50 3.33 2.22 1.61
C LEU A 50 4.80 1.84 1.41
N VAL A 51 5.18 0.62 1.82
CA VAL A 51 6.54 0.10 1.62
C VAL A 51 6.87 0.00 0.13
N ARG A 52 5.96 -0.52 -0.70
CA ARG A 52 6.16 -0.59 -2.16
C ARG A 52 6.32 0.79 -2.79
N ALA A 53 5.51 1.76 -2.40
CA ALA A 53 5.63 3.14 -2.88
C ALA A 53 6.98 3.75 -2.47
N ALA A 54 7.38 3.60 -1.21
CA ALA A 54 8.66 4.09 -0.70
C ALA A 54 9.87 3.44 -1.40
N LEU A 55 9.82 2.12 -1.65
CA LEU A 55 10.82 1.42 -2.49
C LEU A 55 10.86 1.96 -3.92
N GLY A 56 9.73 2.43 -4.45
CA GLY A 56 9.62 3.12 -5.73
C GLY A 56 10.42 4.43 -5.82
N GLU A 57 10.52 5.17 -4.72
CA GLU A 57 11.26 6.44 -4.65
C GLU A 57 12.78 6.26 -4.50
N LEU A 58 13.21 5.10 -4.01
CA LEU A 58 14.62 4.76 -3.89
C LEU A 58 15.25 4.52 -5.27
N SER A 59 16.50 4.96 -5.43
CA SER A 59 17.27 4.65 -6.64
C SER A 59 17.41 3.13 -6.81
N PRO A 60 17.42 2.61 -8.05
CA PRO A 60 17.40 1.16 -8.33
C PRO A 60 18.41 0.36 -7.51
N ARG A 61 19.64 0.88 -7.42
CA ARG A 61 20.74 0.26 -6.69
C ARG A 61 20.48 0.03 -5.19
N TYR A 62 19.68 0.87 -4.53
CA TYR A 62 19.27 0.62 -3.14
C TYR A 62 18.09 -0.35 -3.07
N ARG A 63 17.17 -0.26 -4.04
CA ARG A 63 16.01 -1.15 -4.11
C ARG A 63 16.46 -2.60 -4.29
N ASP A 64 17.34 -2.87 -5.25
CA ASP A 64 17.77 -4.23 -5.59
C ASP A 64 18.43 -4.90 -4.37
N VAL A 65 19.34 -4.20 -3.72
CA VAL A 65 20.02 -4.68 -2.51
C VAL A 65 19.05 -4.94 -1.36
N LEU A 66 18.04 -4.09 -1.17
CA LEU A 66 17.02 -4.29 -0.12
C LEU A 66 16.05 -5.43 -0.47
N VAL A 67 15.67 -5.58 -1.74
CA VAL A 67 14.79 -6.67 -2.20
C VAL A 67 15.48 -8.01 -2.02
N LEU A 68 16.71 -8.15 -2.50
CA LEU A 68 17.48 -9.38 -2.32
C LEU A 68 17.64 -9.73 -0.84
N ARG A 69 17.92 -8.72 0.01
CA ARG A 69 18.14 -8.97 1.45
C ARG A 69 16.88 -9.32 2.22
N PHE A 70 15.75 -8.63 1.98
CA PHE A 70 14.57 -8.70 2.84
C PHE A 70 13.39 -9.46 2.24
N LEU A 71 13.34 -9.61 0.91
CA LEU A 71 12.28 -10.36 0.23
C LEU A 71 12.77 -11.73 -0.24
N GLU A 72 14.05 -11.84 -0.60
CA GLU A 72 14.66 -13.10 -1.06
C GLU A 72 15.58 -13.74 -0.01
N ASP A 73 15.68 -13.14 1.18
CA ASP A 73 16.50 -13.60 2.33
C ASP A 73 17.96 -13.92 1.99
N LYS A 74 18.53 -13.25 0.98
CA LYS A 74 19.92 -13.44 0.55
C LYS A 74 20.92 -12.92 1.56
N ASP A 75 22.06 -13.60 1.68
CA ASP A 75 23.18 -13.12 2.48
C ASP A 75 24.04 -12.08 1.74
N TYR A 76 25.03 -11.52 2.43
CA TYR A 76 25.85 -10.43 1.90
C TYR A 76 26.77 -10.88 0.77
N ASP A 77 27.21 -12.14 0.81
CA ASP A 77 28.12 -12.72 -0.18
C ASP A 77 27.32 -13.13 -1.43
N GLU A 78 26.14 -13.72 -1.27
CA GLU A 78 25.21 -13.97 -2.37
C GLU A 78 24.79 -12.68 -3.09
N ILE A 79 24.48 -11.61 -2.34
CA ILE A 79 24.13 -10.31 -2.93
C ILE A 79 25.34 -9.70 -3.64
N SER A 80 26.54 -9.86 -3.07
CA SER A 80 27.79 -9.44 -3.69
C SER A 80 27.99 -10.12 -5.04
N ASP A 81 27.76 -11.43 -5.11
CA ASP A 81 27.89 -12.23 -6.33
C ASP A 81 26.84 -11.87 -7.37
N ILE A 82 25.58 -11.67 -6.96
CA ILE A 82 24.46 -11.32 -7.86
C ILE A 82 24.65 -9.93 -8.49
N LEU A 83 25.07 -8.95 -7.70
CA LEU A 83 25.20 -7.55 -8.14
C LEU A 83 26.60 -7.18 -8.61
N GLU A 84 27.55 -8.11 -8.52
CA GLU A 84 28.98 -7.91 -8.80
C GLU A 84 29.57 -6.73 -8.00
N LEU A 85 29.21 -6.63 -6.72
CA LEU A 85 29.65 -5.55 -5.82
C LEU A 85 30.40 -6.09 -4.62
N PRO A 86 31.48 -5.43 -4.15
CA PRO A 86 32.17 -5.88 -2.95
C PRO A 86 31.23 -5.97 -1.73
N PRO A 87 31.37 -6.96 -0.84
CA PRO A 87 30.48 -7.15 0.30
C PRO A 87 30.45 -5.94 1.25
N GLY A 88 31.57 -5.21 1.38
CA GLY A 88 31.61 -3.94 2.12
C GLY A 88 30.76 -2.82 1.49
N THR A 89 30.66 -2.80 0.16
CA THR A 89 29.77 -1.90 -0.58
C THR A 89 28.32 -2.33 -0.39
N VAL A 90 28.01 -3.62 -0.46
CA VAL A 90 26.67 -4.16 -0.19
C VAL A 90 26.19 -3.77 1.21
N ALA A 91 27.00 -3.98 2.24
CA ALA A 91 26.66 -3.59 3.61
C ALA A 91 26.39 -2.08 3.75
N THR A 92 27.20 -1.26 3.09
CA THR A 92 27.01 0.20 3.07
C THR A 92 25.71 0.58 2.35
N LEU A 93 25.41 -0.07 1.23
CA LEU A 93 24.18 0.15 0.45
C LEU A 93 22.94 -0.27 1.23
N ILE A 94 22.95 -1.44 1.90
CA ILE A 94 21.86 -1.89 2.78
C ILE A 94 21.61 -0.83 3.85
N ARG A 95 22.66 -0.42 4.58
CA ARG A 95 22.54 0.56 5.66
C ARG A 95 21.95 1.88 5.18
N ARG A 96 22.50 2.44 4.10
CA ARG A 96 22.05 3.73 3.54
C ARG A 96 20.67 3.62 2.90
N GLY A 97 20.37 2.50 2.25
CA GLY A 97 19.07 2.21 1.66
C GLY A 97 17.99 2.11 2.72
N ALA A 98 18.25 1.40 3.83
CA ALA A 98 17.35 1.29 4.96
C ALA A 98 17.08 2.65 5.63
N GLU A 99 18.10 3.50 5.78
CA GLU A 99 17.94 4.86 6.32
C GLU A 99 17.04 5.73 5.42
N LYS A 100 17.24 5.63 4.10
CA LYS A 100 16.41 6.31 3.11
C LYS A 100 14.98 5.79 3.11
N LEU A 101 14.80 4.46 3.20
CA LEU A 101 13.49 3.83 3.28
C LEU A 101 12.76 4.28 4.54
N ARG A 102 13.44 4.31 5.68
CA ARG A 102 12.91 4.83 6.96
C ARG A 102 12.49 6.28 6.82
N THR A 103 13.29 7.11 6.16
CA THR A 103 12.97 8.53 5.91
C THR A 103 11.75 8.68 5.01
N ALA A 104 11.64 7.86 3.96
CA ALA A 104 10.50 7.87 3.05
C ALA A 104 9.20 7.43 3.74
N LEU A 105 9.27 6.40 4.60
CA LEU A 105 8.12 5.93 5.40
C LEU A 105 7.75 6.89 6.54
N ALA A 106 8.72 7.60 7.11
CA ALA A 106 8.49 8.60 8.15
C ALA A 106 7.90 9.91 7.59
N ALA A 107 8.03 10.17 6.29
CA ALA A 107 7.35 11.28 5.66
C ALA A 107 5.84 10.94 5.60
N PRO A 108 4.99 11.63 6.38
CA PRO A 108 3.56 11.32 6.38
C PRO A 108 3.05 11.60 4.98
N ALA A 109 2.48 10.57 4.32
CA ALA A 109 1.79 10.59 3.02
C ALA A 109 1.69 11.98 2.34
N ARG A 110 2.81 12.57 1.92
CA ARG A 110 2.84 13.95 1.38
C ARG A 110 2.27 14.02 -0.04
N GLN A 111 1.81 12.87 -0.54
CA GLN A 111 1.38 12.70 -1.92
C GLN A 111 -0.15 12.60 -2.08
N TRP A 112 -0.92 12.44 -0.99
CA TRP A 112 -2.39 12.36 -1.08
C TRP A 112 -3.04 13.76 -1.15
N MET A 113 -2.27 14.85 -1.00
CA MET A 113 -2.74 16.24 -1.02
C MET A 113 -2.34 17.05 -2.26
N ARG A 114 -1.64 16.46 -3.25
CA ARG A 114 -1.07 17.22 -4.39
C ARG A 114 -1.82 17.03 -5.72
N GLY A 115 -3.03 16.50 -5.70
CA GLY A 115 -3.75 16.06 -6.91
C GLY A 115 -5.26 16.29 -6.94
N GLU A 116 -5.79 17.26 -6.19
CA GLU A 116 -7.06 17.91 -6.57
C GLU A 116 -6.70 19.20 -7.33
N SER A 117 -6.75 19.17 -8.67
CA SER A 117 -6.78 20.37 -9.53
C SER A 117 -7.51 20.04 -10.82
#